data_AF-A0A3G1J1A5-F1
#
_entry.id   AF-A0A3G1J1A5-F1
#
_cell.length_a   1.000
_cell.length_b   1.000
_cell.length_c   1.000
_cell.angle_alpha   90.00
_cell.angle_beta   90.00
_cell.angle_gamma   90.00
#
_symmetry.space_group_name_H-M   'P 1'
#
loop_
_entity.id
_entity.type
_entity.pdbx_description
1 polymer ?
#
loop_
_entity_poly.entity_id
_entity_poly.type
_entity_poly.pdbx_seq_one_letter_code
_entity_poly.pdbx_strand_id
1 'polypeptide(L)'
;MVIASLMPPGVAVADATGPLPGEALLPEEEPLVARAVAARRAEFTTVRACARLALAELGRPPAPLLSGPKREPLWPEGIVGSLTHCDGYRAAAVAPADLLASLGIDAEPHAALPDGILERVSLPRERDGLGRLPAGIHWGRLLFSAKESVYKTWFPLTHRWLDFDEAALEFRPGPDPARGTFLAEVLVPGMAVAGRPVRLLHGRYAVGGGLLATAITLPAAQDPGDG
;
A
#
# COMPACT_ATOMS: atom_id res chain seq x y z
N MET A 1 -7.51 -10.72 8.72
CA MET A 1 -7.15 -9.51 7.95
C MET A 1 -6.00 -9.84 7.01
N VAL A 2 -6.19 -9.67 5.69
CA VAL A 2 -5.18 -10.07 4.70
C VAL A 2 -3.92 -9.19 4.79
N ILE A 3 -4.08 -7.88 4.94
CA ILE A 3 -2.98 -6.90 5.03
C ILE A 3 -2.16 -7.05 6.31
N ALA A 4 -2.81 -7.26 7.46
CA ALA A 4 -2.10 -7.43 8.74
C ALA A 4 -1.08 -8.58 8.69
N SER A 5 -1.40 -9.65 7.96
CA SER A 5 -0.50 -10.80 7.79
C SER A 5 0.75 -10.52 6.93
N LEU A 6 0.84 -9.35 6.31
CA LEU A 6 1.98 -8.90 5.50
C LEU A 6 2.94 -7.99 6.27
N MET A 7 2.54 -7.50 7.45
CA MET A 7 3.29 -6.50 8.17
C MET A 7 4.35 -7.09 9.09
N PRO A 8 5.52 -6.45 9.22
CA PRO A 8 6.46 -6.75 10.30
C PRO A 8 5.95 -6.21 11.64
N PRO A 9 6.54 -6.64 12.77
CA PRO A 9 6.27 -6.04 14.07
C PRO A 9 6.48 -4.51 14.07
N GLY A 10 5.65 -3.80 14.83
CA GLY A 10 5.71 -2.33 14.95
C GLY A 10 4.90 -1.56 13.90
N VAL A 11 4.24 -2.26 12.96
CA VAL A 11 3.27 -1.67 12.05
C VAL A 11 1.86 -2.04 12.51
N ALA A 12 1.05 -1.03 12.80
CA ALA A 12 -0.36 -1.21 13.15
C ALA A 12 -1.23 -1.22 11.88
N VAL A 13 -2.28 -2.04 11.88
CA VAL A 13 -3.18 -2.19 10.73
C VAL A 13 -4.62 -2.26 11.20
N ALA A 14 -5.49 -1.51 10.54
CA ALA A 14 -6.93 -1.67 10.67
C ALA A 14 -7.56 -1.80 9.28
N ASP A 15 -8.56 -2.67 9.16
CA ASP A 15 -9.34 -2.90 7.95
C ASP A 15 -10.84 -2.96 8.26
N ALA A 16 -11.65 -2.82 7.21
CA ALA A 16 -13.09 -2.93 7.28
C ALA A 16 -13.67 -3.39 5.95
N THR A 17 -14.69 -4.24 5.98
CA THR A 17 -15.46 -4.66 4.81
C THR A 17 -16.76 -3.86 4.63
N GLY A 18 -16.98 -2.86 5.48
CA GLY A 18 -18.15 -2.00 5.51
C GLY A 18 -17.96 -0.88 6.54
N PRO A 19 -19.00 -0.07 6.80
CA PRO A 19 -18.94 1.01 7.78
C PRO A 19 -18.50 0.52 9.17
N LEU A 20 -17.60 1.26 9.82
CA LEU A 20 -17.18 0.98 11.19
C LEU A 20 -18.16 1.61 12.20
N PRO A 21 -18.35 1.00 13.39
CA PRO A 21 -19.18 1.58 14.44
C PRO A 21 -18.69 2.98 14.84
N GLY A 22 -19.58 3.98 14.74
CA GLY A 22 -19.25 5.36 15.08
C GLY A 22 -18.29 6.04 14.10
N GLU A 23 -18.13 5.51 12.87
CA GLU A 23 -17.31 6.20 11.87
C GLU A 23 -17.89 7.58 11.55
N ALA A 24 -17.01 8.58 11.60
CA ALA A 24 -17.33 9.95 11.27
C ALA A 24 -16.07 10.60 10.70
N LEU A 25 -16.26 11.58 9.82
CA LEU A 25 -15.19 12.47 9.42
C LEU A 25 -14.91 13.45 10.56
N LEU A 26 -13.63 13.79 10.72
CA LEU A 26 -13.30 14.95 11.53
C LEU A 26 -13.65 16.23 10.74
N PRO A 27 -13.98 17.35 11.43
CA PRO A 27 -14.43 18.57 10.77
C PRO A 27 -13.49 19.07 9.65
N GLU A 28 -12.18 18.87 9.82
CA GLU A 28 -11.16 19.26 8.85
C GLU A 28 -11.12 18.35 7.62
N GLU A 29 -11.66 17.14 7.70
CA GLU A 29 -11.75 16.17 6.60
C GLU A 29 -13.01 16.39 5.74
N GLU A 30 -14.06 17.00 6.29
CA GLU A 30 -15.34 17.25 5.62
C GLU A 30 -15.21 17.98 4.26
N PRO A 31 -14.39 19.04 4.13
CA PRO A 31 -14.24 19.74 2.85
C PRO A 31 -13.68 18.86 1.72
N LEU A 32 -12.91 17.81 2.05
CA LEU A 32 -12.25 16.94 1.06
C LEU A 32 -13.25 16.09 0.26
N VAL A 33 -14.46 15.93 0.79
CA VAL A 33 -15.53 15.13 0.18
C VAL A 33 -16.84 15.89 0.04
N ALA A 34 -16.82 17.22 0.19
CA ALA A 34 -18.01 18.07 0.10
C ALA A 34 -18.77 17.94 -1.23
N ARG A 35 -18.05 17.61 -2.32
CA ARG A 35 -18.62 17.39 -3.67
C ARG A 35 -18.60 15.92 -4.10
N ALA A 36 -18.21 15.00 -3.21
CA ALA A 36 -18.12 13.59 -3.54
C ALA A 36 -19.51 12.94 -3.56
N VAL A 37 -19.72 12.00 -4.47
CA VAL A 37 -20.89 11.12 -4.45
C VAL A 37 -20.91 10.28 -3.16
N ALA A 38 -22.09 9.82 -2.75
CA ALA A 38 -22.28 9.10 -1.48
C ALA A 38 -21.32 7.91 -1.31
N ALA A 39 -21.13 7.11 -2.36
CA ALA A 39 -20.22 5.97 -2.32
C ALA A 39 -18.77 6.37 -2.01
N ARG A 40 -18.26 7.44 -2.65
CA ARG A 40 -16.91 7.94 -2.43
C ARG A 40 -16.77 8.58 -1.04
N ARG A 41 -17.81 9.27 -0.56
CA ARG A 41 -17.83 9.81 0.81
C ARG A 41 -17.75 8.69 1.84
N ALA A 42 -18.57 7.65 1.70
CA ALA A 42 -18.58 6.50 2.60
C ALA A 42 -17.21 5.79 2.64
N GLU A 43 -16.64 5.50 1.47
CA GLU A 43 -15.30 4.92 1.36
C GLU A 43 -14.21 5.78 2.02
N PHE A 44 -14.25 7.09 1.77
CA PHE A 44 -13.31 8.04 2.37
C PHE A 44 -13.46 8.07 3.91
N THR A 45 -14.69 8.08 4.43
CA THR A 45 -14.97 8.02 5.86
C THR A 45 -14.41 6.74 6.49
N THR A 46 -14.74 5.57 5.92
CA THR A 46 -14.33 4.29 6.51
C THR A 46 -12.81 4.11 6.48
N VAL A 47 -12.13 4.45 5.39
CA VAL A 47 -10.66 4.29 5.32
C VAL A 47 -9.94 5.24 6.28
N ARG A 48 -10.50 6.43 6.55
CA ARG A 48 -10.00 7.37 7.56
C ARG A 48 -10.27 6.90 8.98
N ALA A 49 -11.41 6.26 9.22
CA ALA A 49 -11.69 5.59 10.49
C ALA A 49 -10.71 4.44 10.74
N CYS A 50 -10.39 3.62 9.72
CA CYS A 50 -9.33 2.61 9.82
C CYS A 50 -7.98 3.24 10.18
N ALA A 51 -7.59 4.34 9.52
CA ALA A 51 -6.34 5.03 9.83
C ALA A 51 -6.26 5.48 11.30
N ARG A 52 -7.35 6.01 11.85
CA ARG A 52 -7.41 6.42 13.26
C ARG A 52 -7.36 5.23 14.23
N LEU A 53 -7.98 4.09 13.89
CA LEU A 53 -7.86 2.87 14.69
C LEU A 53 -6.42 2.36 14.71
N ALA A 54 -5.74 2.34 13.56
CA ALA A 54 -4.34 1.93 13.48
C ALA A 54 -3.41 2.92 14.21
N LEU A 55 -3.67 4.23 14.16
CA LEU A 55 -2.96 5.22 14.96
C LEU A 55 -3.16 5.00 16.46
N ALA A 56 -4.38 4.67 16.90
CA ALA A 56 -4.69 4.40 18.29
C ALA A 56 -3.95 3.16 18.81
N GLU A 57 -3.77 2.12 17.98
CA GLU A 57 -2.96 0.95 18.32
C GLU A 57 -1.48 1.30 18.57
N LEU A 58 -0.95 2.32 17.88
CA LEU A 58 0.36 2.91 18.16
C LEU A 58 0.38 3.90 19.33
N GLY A 59 -0.73 4.03 20.08
CA GLY A 59 -0.85 4.98 21.19
C GLY A 59 -0.89 6.45 20.74
N ARG A 60 -1.18 6.73 19.46
CA ARG A 60 -1.31 8.10 18.94
C ARG A 60 -2.73 8.61 19.09
N PRO A 61 -2.92 9.91 19.43
CA PRO A 61 -4.25 10.50 19.49
C PRO A 61 -4.90 10.52 18.09
N PRO A 62 -6.23 10.51 18.01
CA PRO A 62 -6.93 10.69 16.74
C PRO A 62 -6.60 12.08 16.16
N ALA A 63 -6.25 12.12 14.88
CA ALA A 63 -5.95 13.34 14.14
C ALA A 63 -6.64 13.32 12.77
N PRO A 64 -6.98 14.48 12.19
CA PRO A 64 -7.48 14.57 10.84
C PRO A 64 -6.37 14.17 9.86
N LEU A 65 -6.71 13.33 8.89
CA LEU A 65 -5.77 12.88 7.87
C LEU A 65 -6.11 13.60 6.56
N LEU A 66 -5.52 14.78 6.38
CA LEU A 66 -5.77 15.63 5.21
C LEU A 66 -5.20 15.01 3.93
N SER A 67 -5.46 15.64 2.80
CA SER A 67 -4.93 15.23 1.49
C SER A 67 -3.98 16.29 0.96
N GLY A 68 -2.78 15.89 0.56
CA GLY A 68 -1.82 16.76 -0.11
C GLY A 68 -2.20 17.03 -1.57
N PRO A 69 -1.39 17.82 -2.29
CA PRO A 69 -1.69 18.26 -3.66
C PRO A 69 -1.84 17.11 -4.67
N LYS A 70 -1.27 15.93 -4.39
CA LYS A 70 -1.38 14.72 -5.23
C LYS A 70 -2.29 13.67 -4.59
N ARG A 71 -3.14 14.08 -3.64
CA ARG A 71 -4.11 13.25 -2.90
C ARG A 71 -3.48 12.21 -1.96
N GLU A 72 -2.19 12.33 -1.69
CA GLU A 72 -1.49 11.58 -0.66
C GLU A 72 -2.05 11.92 0.73
N PRO A 73 -2.20 10.94 1.63
CA PRO A 73 -2.58 11.22 3.01
C PRO A 73 -1.47 12.00 3.73
N LEU A 74 -1.83 13.08 4.41
CA LEU A 74 -0.92 13.85 5.24
C LEU A 74 -0.92 13.29 6.67
N TRP A 75 0.04 12.41 6.96
CA TRP A 75 0.17 11.75 8.26
C TRP A 75 0.60 12.71 9.37
N PRO A 76 0.21 12.43 10.63
CA PRO A 76 0.75 13.13 11.78
C PRO A 76 2.28 13.06 11.84
N GLU A 77 2.91 14.03 12.49
CA GLU A 77 4.35 14.05 12.69
C GLU A 77 4.86 12.74 13.33
N GLY A 78 5.99 12.23 12.81
CA GLY A 78 6.60 10.99 13.29
C GLY A 78 5.87 9.70 12.86
N ILE A 79 4.88 9.79 11.96
CA ILE A 79 4.16 8.63 11.42
C ILE A 79 4.33 8.55 9.90
N VAL A 80 4.57 7.35 9.41
CA VAL A 80 4.39 6.97 8.00
C VAL A 80 3.22 6.02 7.87
N GLY A 81 2.59 6.00 6.70
CA GLY A 81 1.46 5.12 6.48
C GLY A 81 1.00 5.03 5.03
N SER A 82 0.13 4.06 4.79
CA SER A 82 -0.54 3.90 3.50
C SER A 82 -1.99 3.49 3.70
N LEU A 83 -2.80 3.85 2.71
CA LEU A 83 -4.22 3.55 2.66
C LEU A 83 -4.52 2.76 1.39
N THR A 84 -5.51 1.89 1.45
CA THR A 84 -6.07 1.23 0.27
C THR A 84 -7.56 1.00 0.46
N HIS A 85 -8.26 0.91 -0.66
CA HIS A 85 -9.65 0.54 -0.73
C HIS A 85 -9.92 -0.11 -2.08
N CYS A 86 -10.83 -1.08 -2.08
CA CYS A 86 -11.44 -1.60 -3.28
C CYS A 86 -12.92 -1.88 -3.00
N ASP A 87 -13.62 -2.50 -3.94
CA ASP A 87 -14.99 -2.92 -3.66
C ASP A 87 -15.00 -3.88 -2.45
N GLY A 88 -15.90 -3.62 -1.51
CA GLY A 88 -16.05 -4.40 -0.28
C GLY A 88 -14.88 -4.37 0.73
N TYR A 89 -13.83 -3.56 0.55
CA TYR A 89 -12.69 -3.53 1.49
C TYR A 89 -12.04 -2.15 1.61
N ARG A 90 -11.64 -1.76 2.83
CA ARG A 90 -10.84 -0.57 3.14
C ARG A 90 -9.81 -0.93 4.19
N ALA A 91 -8.62 -0.35 4.11
CA ALA A 91 -7.59 -0.55 5.12
C ALA A 91 -6.61 0.59 5.22
N ALA A 92 -6.00 0.69 6.39
CA ALA A 92 -4.88 1.57 6.69
C ALA A 92 -3.79 0.79 7.41
N ALA A 93 -2.53 1.08 7.08
CA ALA A 93 -1.38 0.61 7.83
C ALA A 93 -0.51 1.82 8.18
N VAL A 94 -0.03 1.88 9.42
CA VAL A 94 0.80 2.97 9.95
C VAL A 94 1.95 2.44 10.78
N ALA A 95 3.05 3.18 10.79
CA ALA A 95 4.23 2.87 11.56
C ALA A 95 4.92 4.15 12.06
N PRO A 96 5.69 4.08 13.16
CA PRO A 96 6.64 5.13 13.53
C PRO A 96 7.65 5.40 12.40
N ALA A 97 7.95 6.68 12.14
CA ALA A 97 8.87 7.10 11.07
C ALA A 97 10.35 6.78 11.36
N ASP A 98 10.70 6.51 12.62
CA ASP A 98 11.99 5.99 13.05
C ASP A 98 12.13 4.48 12.82
N LEU A 99 11.02 3.76 12.65
CA LEU A 99 11.01 2.35 12.27
C LEU A 99 11.03 2.17 10.75
N LEU A 100 10.15 2.88 10.02
CA LEU A 100 10.02 2.80 8.57
C LEU A 100 10.20 4.18 7.93
N ALA A 101 11.05 4.27 6.91
CA ALA A 101 11.17 5.46 6.07
C ALA A 101 9.93 5.64 5.16
N SER A 102 9.33 4.53 4.72
CA SER A 102 8.11 4.56 3.92
C SER A 102 7.35 3.24 3.99
N LEU A 103 6.05 3.30 3.71
CA LEU A 103 5.12 2.17 3.76
C LEU A 103 4.15 2.31 2.58
N GLY A 104 4.00 1.25 1.78
CA GLY A 104 3.01 1.17 0.72
C GLY A 104 2.19 -0.10 0.85
N ILE A 105 0.86 0.03 0.83
CA ILE A 105 -0.07 -1.10 0.82
C ILE A 105 -1.08 -0.94 -0.30
N ASP A 106 -1.52 -2.07 -0.84
CA ASP A 106 -2.62 -2.10 -1.77
C ASP A 106 -3.44 -3.40 -1.66
N ALA A 107 -4.73 -3.30 -1.96
CA ALA A 107 -5.66 -4.40 -1.95
C ALA A 107 -6.61 -4.30 -3.14
N GLU A 108 -6.83 -5.44 -3.80
CA GLU A 108 -7.65 -5.55 -5.00
C GLU A 108 -8.55 -6.78 -4.90
N PRO A 109 -9.73 -6.80 -5.55
CA PRO A 109 -10.52 -8.02 -5.69
C PRO A 109 -9.69 -9.09 -6.39
N HIS A 110 -9.78 -10.33 -5.92
CA HIS A 110 -9.14 -11.49 -6.55
C HIS A 110 -9.90 -11.89 -7.82
N ALA A 111 -9.77 -11.06 -8.84
CA ALA A 111 -10.40 -11.21 -10.15
C ALA A 111 -9.41 -10.80 -11.25
N ALA A 112 -9.68 -11.25 -12.48
CA ALA A 112 -8.90 -10.86 -13.65
C ALA A 112 -8.88 -9.33 -13.83
N LEU A 113 -7.79 -8.83 -14.43
CA LEU A 113 -7.78 -7.46 -14.95
C LEU A 113 -8.74 -7.35 -16.14
N PRO A 114 -9.36 -6.18 -16.37
CA PRO A 114 -10.03 -5.91 -17.63
C PRO A 114 -9.04 -6.05 -18.80
N ASP A 115 -9.57 -6.39 -19.97
CA ASP A 115 -8.78 -6.57 -21.18
C ASP A 115 -7.95 -5.32 -21.50
N GLY A 116 -6.70 -5.53 -21.91
CA GLY A 116 -5.77 -4.44 -22.28
C GLY A 116 -5.12 -3.71 -21.10
N ILE A 117 -5.54 -3.94 -19.86
CA ILE A 117 -4.94 -3.28 -18.70
C ILE A 117 -3.59 -3.88 -18.37
N LEU A 118 -3.45 -5.21 -18.46
CA LEU A 118 -2.17 -5.87 -18.15
C LEU A 118 -1.05 -5.33 -19.03
N GLU A 119 -1.28 -5.14 -20.32
CA GLU A 119 -0.30 -4.60 -21.29
C GLU A 119 0.12 -3.17 -20.95
N ARG A 120 -0.76 -2.38 -20.35
CA ARG A 120 -0.50 -0.99 -19.95
C ARG A 120 0.26 -0.86 -18.64
N VAL A 121 0.11 -1.83 -17.74
CA VAL A 121 0.69 -1.77 -16.39
C VAL A 121 1.89 -2.70 -16.20
N SER A 122 2.31 -3.40 -17.27
CA SER A 122 3.39 -4.38 -17.24
C SER A 122 4.42 -4.17 -18.34
N LEU A 123 5.65 -4.52 -18.02
CA LEU A 123 6.74 -4.69 -18.96
C LEU A 123 6.63 -6.07 -19.65
N PRO A 124 7.16 -6.23 -20.88
CA PRO A 124 7.19 -7.52 -21.56
C PRO A 124 7.79 -8.65 -20.71
N ARG A 125 8.92 -8.38 -20.04
CA ARG A 125 9.59 -9.36 -19.16
C ARG A 125 8.76 -9.81 -17.97
N GLU A 126 7.88 -8.95 -17.47
CA GLU A 126 6.98 -9.28 -16.37
C GLU A 126 5.91 -10.26 -16.85
N ARG A 127 5.29 -10.00 -18.01
CA ARG A 127 4.27 -10.89 -18.61
C ARG A 127 4.81 -12.29 -18.86
N ASP A 128 6.01 -12.40 -19.39
CA ASP A 128 6.68 -13.69 -19.59
C ASP A 128 6.88 -14.43 -18.26
N GLY A 129 7.23 -13.69 -17.20
CA GLY A 129 7.33 -14.20 -15.84
C GLY A 129 6.00 -14.70 -15.28
N LEU A 130 4.92 -13.94 -15.47
CA LEU A 130 3.59 -14.29 -14.96
C LEU A 130 3.09 -15.62 -15.53
N GLY A 131 3.39 -15.91 -16.81
CA GLY A 131 2.99 -17.17 -17.46
C GLY A 131 3.65 -18.42 -16.86
N ARG A 132 4.69 -18.28 -16.03
CA ARG A 132 5.40 -19.38 -15.36
C ARG A 132 4.94 -19.58 -13.91
N LEU A 133 4.07 -18.71 -13.39
CA LEU A 133 3.63 -18.77 -12.01
C LEU A 133 2.49 -19.81 -11.81
N PRO A 134 2.32 -20.35 -10.59
CA PRO A 134 1.29 -21.34 -10.31
C PRO A 134 -0.13 -20.88 -10.69
N ALA A 135 -0.95 -21.78 -11.22
CA ALA A 135 -2.34 -21.48 -11.54
C ALA A 135 -3.19 -21.15 -10.29
N GLY A 136 -4.37 -20.58 -10.51
CA GLY A 136 -5.33 -20.27 -9.43
C GLY A 136 -5.22 -18.86 -8.82
N ILE A 137 -4.19 -18.10 -9.20
CA ILE A 137 -4.02 -16.69 -8.80
C ILE A 137 -4.11 -15.80 -10.03
N HIS A 138 -4.81 -14.66 -9.90
CA HIS A 138 -4.86 -13.64 -10.94
C HIS A 138 -3.59 -12.79 -10.88
N TRP A 139 -2.47 -13.36 -11.33
CA TRP A 139 -1.13 -12.73 -11.24
C TRP A 139 -1.03 -11.36 -11.90
N GLY A 140 -1.77 -11.13 -12.99
CA GLY A 140 -1.83 -9.80 -13.61
C GLY A 140 -2.40 -8.75 -12.66
N ARG A 141 -3.48 -9.07 -11.95
CA ARG A 141 -4.07 -8.21 -10.92
C ARG A 141 -3.13 -8.02 -9.74
N LEU A 142 -2.43 -9.08 -9.34
CA LEU A 142 -1.44 -8.99 -8.26
C LEU A 142 -0.24 -8.11 -8.64
N LEU A 143 0.22 -8.17 -9.90
CA LEU A 143 1.24 -7.28 -10.44
C LEU A 143 0.77 -5.82 -10.37
N PHE A 144 -0.47 -5.54 -10.82
CA PHE A 144 -1.07 -4.21 -10.72
C PHE A 144 -1.07 -3.69 -9.28
N SER A 145 -1.59 -4.49 -8.33
CA SER A 145 -1.60 -4.12 -6.91
C SER A 145 -0.19 -3.88 -6.36
N ALA A 146 0.77 -4.72 -6.74
CA ALA A 146 2.15 -4.57 -6.30
C ALA A 146 2.79 -3.27 -6.84
N LYS A 147 2.47 -2.85 -8.07
CA LYS A 147 2.91 -1.56 -8.63
C LYS A 147 2.30 -0.37 -7.89
N GLU A 148 1.03 -0.46 -7.50
CA GLU A 148 0.39 0.55 -6.63
C GLU A 148 1.10 0.65 -5.26
N SER A 149 1.46 -0.48 -4.66
CA SER A 149 2.27 -0.51 -3.44
C SER A 149 3.66 0.11 -3.64
N VAL A 150 4.30 -0.10 -4.79
CA VAL A 150 5.56 0.57 -5.16
C VAL A 150 5.37 2.08 -5.22
N TYR A 151 4.34 2.57 -5.93
CA TYR A 151 4.06 4.00 -6.04
C TYR A 151 3.81 4.63 -4.67
N LYS A 152 3.01 3.98 -3.81
CA LYS A 152 2.71 4.48 -2.45
C LYS A 152 3.92 4.46 -1.52
N THR A 153 4.90 3.59 -1.77
CA THR A 153 6.20 3.61 -1.06
C THR A 153 7.11 4.72 -1.59
N TRP A 154 7.09 4.93 -2.91
CA TRP A 154 7.95 5.88 -3.64
C TRP A 154 7.55 7.34 -3.41
N PHE A 155 6.26 7.65 -3.51
CA PHE A 155 5.77 9.02 -3.58
C PHE A 155 6.12 9.85 -2.32
N PRO A 156 5.97 9.34 -1.08
CA PRO A 156 6.32 10.09 0.13
C PRO A 156 7.81 10.48 0.21
N LEU A 157 8.69 9.72 -0.45
CA LEU A 157 10.14 9.96 -0.40
C LEU A 157 10.64 10.89 -1.51
N THR A 158 9.88 11.02 -2.60
CA THR A 158 10.36 11.69 -3.81
C THR A 158 9.47 12.82 -4.27
N HIS A 159 8.19 12.82 -3.88
CA HIS A 159 7.13 13.70 -4.36
C HIS A 159 7.03 13.76 -5.90
N ARG A 160 7.45 12.69 -6.57
CA ARG A 160 7.43 12.57 -8.03
C ARG A 160 6.52 11.45 -8.47
N TRP A 161 5.95 11.62 -9.65
CA TRP A 161 5.25 10.56 -10.34
C TRP A 161 6.20 9.39 -10.65
N LEU A 162 5.66 8.17 -10.70
CA LEU A 162 6.37 6.97 -11.11
C LEU A 162 5.42 6.16 -12.01
N ASP A 163 5.79 6.00 -13.27
CA ASP A 163 4.99 5.25 -14.24
C ASP A 163 5.16 3.73 -14.06
N PHE A 164 4.19 2.97 -14.57
CA PHE A 164 4.19 1.51 -14.42
C PHE A 164 5.39 0.83 -15.08
N ASP A 165 5.97 1.42 -16.12
CA ASP A 165 7.15 0.93 -16.82
C ASP A 165 8.48 1.39 -16.18
N GLU A 166 8.43 2.27 -15.18
CA GLU A 166 9.58 2.75 -14.42
C GLU A 166 9.90 1.87 -13.19
N ALA A 167 9.13 0.80 -12.97
CA ALA A 167 9.41 -0.23 -11.99
C ALA A 167 9.30 -1.61 -12.64
N ALA A 168 10.13 -2.57 -12.25
CA ALA A 168 10.04 -3.95 -12.72
C ALA A 168 9.94 -4.93 -11.57
N LEU A 169 9.00 -5.86 -11.64
CA LEU A 169 8.65 -6.75 -10.55
C LEU A 169 8.91 -8.22 -10.90
N GLU A 170 9.40 -8.95 -9.93
CA GLU A 170 9.57 -10.40 -9.98
C GLU A 170 8.88 -11.03 -8.76
N PHE A 171 7.92 -11.93 -9.00
CA PHE A 171 7.23 -12.66 -7.94
C PHE A 171 7.97 -13.93 -7.56
N ARG A 172 8.02 -14.21 -6.26
CA ARG A 172 8.59 -15.41 -5.66
C ARG A 172 7.56 -16.04 -4.72
N PRO A 173 6.72 -16.95 -5.25
CA PRO A 173 5.74 -17.66 -4.45
C PRO A 173 6.39 -18.53 -3.37
N GLY A 174 5.75 -18.58 -2.21
CA GLY A 174 6.12 -19.53 -1.15
C GLY A 174 5.58 -20.95 -1.43
N PRO A 175 5.73 -21.87 -0.46
CA PRO A 175 5.13 -23.21 -0.54
C PRO A 175 3.61 -23.17 -0.73
N ASP A 176 2.95 -22.20 -0.11
CA ASP A 176 1.57 -21.81 -0.42
C ASP A 176 1.62 -20.69 -1.47
N PRO A 177 1.19 -20.91 -2.73
CA PRO A 177 1.22 -19.88 -3.76
C PRO A 177 0.43 -18.63 -3.40
N ALA A 178 -0.58 -18.75 -2.54
CA ALA A 178 -1.40 -17.62 -2.07
C ALA A 178 -0.60 -16.66 -1.18
N ARG A 179 0.62 -17.00 -0.78
CA ARG A 179 1.50 -16.14 0.01
C ARG A 179 2.91 -16.15 -0.57
N GLY A 180 3.55 -14.99 -0.61
CA GLY A 180 4.91 -14.93 -1.08
C GLY A 180 5.50 -13.54 -1.02
N THR A 181 6.57 -13.37 -1.78
CA THR A 181 7.30 -12.12 -1.88
C THR A 181 7.37 -11.66 -3.32
N PHE A 182 7.68 -10.39 -3.51
CA PHE A 182 8.09 -9.85 -4.79
C PHE A 182 9.26 -8.89 -4.60
N LEU A 183 10.12 -8.83 -5.59
CA LEU A 183 11.16 -7.81 -5.68
C LEU A 183 10.70 -6.77 -6.69
N ALA A 184 10.74 -5.50 -6.33
CA ALA A 184 10.48 -4.38 -7.24
C ALA A 184 11.77 -3.58 -7.45
N GLU A 185 12.25 -3.55 -8.68
CA GLU A 185 13.37 -2.73 -9.13
C GLU A 185 12.85 -1.41 -9.71
N VAL A 186 13.17 -0.29 -9.06
CA VAL A 186 12.89 1.05 -9.56
C VAL A 186 13.98 1.44 -10.57
N LEU A 187 13.55 1.65 -11.82
CA LEU A 187 14.42 1.84 -12.98
C LEU A 187 14.89 3.30 -13.10
N VAL A 188 14.20 4.23 -12.47
CA VAL A 188 14.55 5.65 -12.42
C VAL A 188 15.27 6.06 -11.13
N PRO A 189 16.19 7.04 -11.18
CA PRO A 189 16.87 7.52 -9.98
C PRO A 189 15.94 8.38 -9.11
N GLY A 190 16.31 8.51 -7.83
CA GLY A 190 15.89 9.61 -6.96
C GLY A 190 15.15 9.22 -5.67
N MET A 191 14.95 7.93 -5.42
CA MET A 191 14.61 7.45 -4.07
C MET A 191 15.89 7.22 -3.27
N ALA A 192 15.91 7.76 -2.04
CA ALA A 192 17.00 7.57 -1.10
C ALA A 192 16.47 7.50 0.33
N VAL A 193 17.16 6.74 1.19
CA VAL A 193 16.91 6.67 2.63
C VAL A 193 18.21 6.99 3.35
N ALA A 194 18.19 7.97 4.25
CA ALA A 194 19.39 8.51 4.93
C ALA A 194 20.57 8.77 3.97
N GLY A 195 20.28 9.43 2.85
CA GLY A 195 21.29 9.79 1.84
C GLY A 195 21.79 8.62 0.97
N ARG A 196 21.34 7.38 1.20
CA ARG A 196 21.72 6.23 0.39
C ARG A 196 20.67 5.96 -0.69
N PRO A 197 21.05 5.88 -1.98
CA PRO A 197 20.11 5.53 -3.04
C PRO A 197 19.48 4.16 -2.81
N VAL A 198 18.17 4.07 -3.01
CA VAL A 198 17.42 2.81 -2.95
C VAL A 198 16.81 2.55 -4.33
N ARG A 199 17.09 1.39 -4.90
CA ARG A 199 16.50 0.93 -6.17
C ARG A 199 15.70 -0.36 -6.04
N LEU A 200 15.94 -1.15 -5.01
CA LEU A 200 15.25 -2.42 -4.79
C LEU A 200 14.32 -2.28 -3.60
N LEU A 201 13.05 -2.61 -3.81
CA LEU A 201 12.02 -2.69 -2.79
C LEU A 201 11.59 -4.14 -2.62
N HIS A 202 11.57 -4.60 -1.38
CA HIS A 202 11.13 -5.96 -1.04
C HIS A 202 9.68 -5.91 -0.60
N GLY A 203 8.82 -6.57 -1.36
CA GLY A 203 7.40 -6.66 -1.11
C GLY A 203 6.95 -8.03 -0.67
N ARG A 204 5.79 -8.07 -0.02
CA ARG A 204 5.06 -9.28 0.37
C ARG A 204 3.67 -9.24 -0.24
N TYR A 205 3.12 -10.41 -0.52
CA TYR A 205 1.75 -10.52 -0.98
C TYR A 205 1.01 -11.66 -0.29
N ALA A 206 -0.32 -11.52 -0.22
CA ALA A 206 -1.22 -12.56 0.23
C ALA A 206 -2.52 -12.53 -0.59
N VAL A 207 -3.11 -13.71 -0.78
CA VAL A 207 -4.39 -13.92 -1.46
C VAL A 207 -5.31 -14.68 -0.51
N GLY A 208 -6.54 -14.22 -0.35
CA GLY A 208 -7.51 -14.87 0.53
C GLY A 208 -8.78 -14.05 0.72
N GLY A 209 -9.89 -14.73 1.03
CA GLY A 209 -11.18 -14.07 1.26
C GLY A 209 -11.69 -13.27 0.06
N GLY A 210 -11.37 -13.70 -1.17
CA GLY A 210 -11.73 -12.98 -2.40
C GLY A 210 -10.90 -11.72 -2.67
N LEU A 211 -9.82 -11.49 -1.92
CA LEU A 211 -8.93 -10.34 -2.07
C LEU A 211 -7.49 -10.78 -2.38
N LEU A 212 -6.78 -9.90 -3.07
CA LEU A 212 -5.34 -9.87 -3.22
C LEU A 212 -4.84 -8.67 -2.40
N ALA A 213 -3.73 -8.83 -1.70
CA ALA A 213 -3.08 -7.72 -1.02
C ALA A 213 -1.57 -7.75 -1.22
N THR A 214 -1.00 -6.55 -1.32
CA THR A 214 0.44 -6.34 -1.45
C THR A 214 0.89 -5.29 -0.44
N ALA A 215 2.13 -5.43 0.00
CA ALA A 215 2.74 -4.51 0.95
C ALA A 215 4.24 -4.40 0.72
N ILE A 216 4.78 -3.19 0.91
CA ILE A 216 6.21 -2.91 0.96
C ILE A 216 6.45 -2.10 2.22
N THR A 217 7.36 -2.57 3.06
CA THR A 217 7.86 -1.82 4.22
C THR A 217 9.31 -1.46 3.96
N LEU A 218 9.61 -0.17 3.86
CA LEU A 218 10.96 0.31 3.65
C LEU A 218 11.52 0.77 5.01
N PRO A 219 12.48 0.04 5.60
CA PRO A 219 13.04 0.39 6.91
C PRO A 219 13.62 1.80 6.91
N ALA A 220 13.47 2.50 8.03
CA ALA A 220 14.30 3.65 8.30
C ALA A 220 15.77 3.20 8.35
N ALA A 221 16.69 4.12 8.06
CA ALA A 221 18.10 3.80 8.27
C ALA A 221 18.30 3.51 9.77
N GLN A 222 18.83 2.34 10.08
CA GLN A 222 19.36 2.09 11.40
C GLN A 222 20.65 2.90 11.53
N ASP A 223 20.78 3.66 12.62
CA ASP A 223 22.10 4.16 13.01
C ASP A 223 23.04 2.95 13.13
N PRO A 224 24.24 3.00 12.54
CA PRO A 224 25.23 1.96 12.73
C PRO A 224 25.76 2.09 14.17
N GLY A 225 25.04 1.58 15.16
CA GLY A 225 25.48 1.67 16.55
C GLY A 225 24.45 1.20 17.57
N ASP A 226 24.42 -0.11 17.81
CA ASP A 226 24.47 -0.67 19.17
C ASP A 226 24.96 -2.12 19.05
N GLY A 227 26.28 -2.26 19.10
CA GLY A 227 27.04 -3.50 19.22
C GLY A 227 28.24 -3.25 20.11
#